data_AF-A0A9E3C646-F1
#
_entry.id   AF-A0A9E3C646-F1
#
_cell.length_a   1.000
_cell.length_b   1.000
_cell.length_c   1.000
_cell.angle_alpha   90.00
_cell.angle_beta   90.00
_cell.angle_gamma   90.00
#
_symmetry.space_group_name_H-M   'P 1'
#
loop_
_entity.id
_entity.type
_entity.pdbx_description
1 polymer ?
#
loop_
_entity_poly.entity_id
_entity_poly.type
_entity_poly.pdbx_seq_one_letter_code
_entity_poly.pdbx_strand_id
1 'polypeptide(L)'
;MAAHNWRALRVRFASHGVVSIMRDVPSMHIVLDEIEQLGTESAVHGAKTEAEARAKLTSYFDKLYKPDAITVKINGGVEPPPPGFSDEEVEASFDAFLNAQRSG
;
A
#
# COMPACT_ATOMS: atom_id res chain seq x y z
N MET A 1 -14.22 12.52 12.48
CA MET A 1 -13.92 12.38 11.03
C MET A 1 -14.69 11.24 10.36
N ALA A 2 -14.76 10.03 10.92
CA ALA A 2 -15.36 8.87 10.25
C ALA A 2 -16.81 9.05 9.74
N ALA A 3 -17.70 9.68 10.52
CA ALA A 3 -19.11 9.82 10.14
C ALA A 3 -19.38 10.82 9.00
N HIS A 4 -18.58 11.89 8.88
CA HIS A 4 -18.77 12.90 7.83
C HIS A 4 -18.30 12.37 6.47
N ASN A 5 -17.18 11.66 6.44
CA ASN A 5 -16.64 11.06 5.22
C ASN A 5 -17.57 9.96 4.68
N TRP A 6 -18.23 9.21 5.58
CA TRP A 6 -19.19 8.17 5.19
C TRP A 6 -20.44 8.72 4.50
N ARG A 7 -20.91 9.93 4.87
CA ARG A 7 -22.04 10.56 4.18
C ARG A 7 -21.67 10.96 2.75
N ALA A 8 -20.50 11.59 2.56
CA ALA A 8 -20.02 11.99 1.23
C ALA A 8 -19.91 10.77 0.30
N LEU A 9 -19.33 9.68 0.81
CA LEU A 9 -19.19 8.43 0.09
C LEU A 9 -20.56 7.89 -0.36
N ARG A 10 -21.53 7.80 0.55
CA ARG A 10 -22.90 7.33 0.22
C ARG A 10 -23.58 8.17 -0.85
N VAL A 11 -23.43 9.49 -0.82
CA VAL A 11 -24.02 10.38 -1.83
C VAL A 11 -23.37 10.14 -3.20
N ARG A 12 -22.04 9.98 -3.24
CA ARG A 12 -21.29 9.71 -4.47
C ARG A 12 -21.74 8.39 -5.10
N PHE A 13 -21.73 7.30 -4.33
CA PHE A 13 -22.18 5.99 -4.79
C PHE A 13 -23.67 5.98 -5.20
N ALA A 14 -24.53 6.68 -4.44
CA ALA A 14 -25.95 6.80 -4.79
C ALA A 14 -26.16 7.50 -6.14
N SER A 15 -25.31 8.48 -6.49
CA SER A 15 -25.36 9.14 -7.81
C SER A 15 -25.03 8.19 -8.98
N HIS A 16 -24.36 7.08 -8.69
CA HIS A 16 -24.06 5.99 -9.62
C HIS A 16 -25.03 4.81 -9.48
N GLY A 17 -26.13 4.96 -8.75
CA GLY A 17 -27.14 3.91 -8.55
C GLY A 17 -26.78 2.86 -7.50
N VAL A 18 -25.70 3.05 -6.73
CA VAL A 18 -25.26 2.14 -5.67
C VAL A 18 -25.85 2.58 -4.33
N VAL A 19 -26.84 1.84 -3.82
CA VAL A 19 -27.62 2.22 -2.63
C VAL A 19 -26.95 1.74 -1.34
N SER A 20 -26.40 0.53 -1.32
CA SER A 20 -25.75 -0.05 -0.14
C SER A 20 -24.30 -0.41 -0.45
N ILE A 21 -23.38 0.52 -0.17
CA ILE A 21 -21.95 0.37 -0.45
C ILE A 21 -21.41 -0.98 0.04
N MET A 22 -21.68 -1.33 1.30
CA MET A 22 -21.14 -2.56 1.93
C MET A 22 -21.71 -3.86 1.37
N ARG A 23 -22.80 -3.80 0.59
CA ARG A 23 -23.44 -4.97 -0.01
C ARG A 23 -23.19 -5.04 -1.52
N ASP A 24 -23.22 -3.88 -2.16
CA ASP A 24 -23.30 -3.77 -3.62
C ASP A 24 -21.91 -3.52 -4.25
N VAL A 25 -20.92 -3.06 -3.47
CA VAL A 25 -19.53 -2.89 -3.94
C VAL A 25 -18.75 -4.20 -3.76
N PRO A 26 -18.10 -4.73 -4.80
CA PRO A 26 -17.50 -6.06 -4.77
C PRO A 26 -16.20 -6.16 -3.95
N SER A 27 -15.58 -5.04 -3.58
CA SER A 27 -14.29 -5.02 -2.88
C SER A 27 -14.16 -3.78 -2.00
N MET A 28 -13.59 -3.96 -0.80
CA MET A 28 -13.25 -2.84 0.08
C MET A 28 -12.20 -1.89 -0.53
N HIS A 29 -11.39 -2.37 -1.48
CA HIS A 29 -10.41 -1.52 -2.17
C HIS A 29 -11.09 -0.37 -2.91
N ILE A 30 -12.22 -0.63 -3.57
CA ILE A 30 -12.99 0.41 -4.28
C ILE A 30 -13.49 1.48 -3.30
N VAL A 31 -13.89 1.08 -2.09
CA VAL A 31 -14.32 2.00 -1.04
C VAL A 31 -13.15 2.86 -0.56
N LEU A 32 -11.96 2.25 -0.41
CA LEU A 32 -10.74 2.94 0.01
C LEU A 32 -10.25 3.91 -1.07
N ASP A 33 -10.26 3.51 -2.34
CA ASP A 33 -9.91 4.33 -3.48
C ASP A 33 -10.80 5.58 -3.54
N GLU A 34 -12.11 5.43 -3.33
CA GLU A 34 -13.02 6.56 -3.32
C GLU A 34 -12.83 7.50 -2.12
N ILE A 35 -12.46 6.97 -0.96
CA ILE A 35 -12.11 7.78 0.21
C ILE A 35 -10.82 8.57 -0.06
N GLU A 36 -9.82 7.93 -0.67
CA GLU A 36 -8.57 8.59 -1.06
C GLU A 36 -8.83 9.68 -2.11
N GLN A 37 -9.67 9.40 -3.11
CA GLN A 37 -10.05 10.39 -4.12
C GLN A 37 -10.76 11.61 -3.49
N LEU A 38 -11.74 11.38 -2.60
CA LEU A 38 -12.39 12.48 -1.87
C LEU A 38 -11.39 13.30 -1.04
N GLY A 39 -10.42 12.62 -0.41
CA GLY A 39 -9.36 13.25 0.36
C GLY A 39 -8.42 14.09 -0.49
N THR A 40 -8.00 13.59 -1.65
CA THR A 40 -7.14 14.31 -2.59
C THR A 40 -7.85 15.53 -3.19
N GLU A 41 -9.11 15.40 -3.60
CA GLU A 41 -9.94 16.52 -4.07
C GLU A 41 -10.07 17.62 -3.01
N SER A 42 -10.30 17.23 -1.75
CA SER A 42 -10.34 18.17 -0.63
C SER A 42 -8.98 18.79 -0.35
N ALA A 43 -7.88 18.04 -0.47
CA ALA A 43 -6.54 18.52 -0.16
C ALA A 43 -6.07 19.60 -1.15
N VAL A 44 -6.42 19.47 -2.44
CA VAL A 44 -6.06 20.47 -3.46
C VAL A 44 -7.02 21.65 -3.54
N HIS A 45 -8.14 21.59 -2.81
CA HIS A 45 -9.14 22.64 -2.83
C HIS A 45 -8.51 24.02 -2.51
N GLY A 46 -8.80 25.01 -3.36
CA GLY A 46 -8.27 26.37 -3.23
C GLY A 46 -6.80 26.55 -3.64
N ALA A 47 -6.13 25.53 -4.19
CA ALA A 47 -4.86 25.74 -4.87
C ALA A 47 -5.05 26.62 -6.11
N LYS A 48 -4.20 27.65 -6.25
CA LYS A 48 -4.30 28.62 -7.36
C LYS A 48 -3.34 28.31 -8.50
N THR A 49 -2.35 27.47 -8.23
CA THR A 49 -1.32 27.07 -9.19
C THR A 49 -1.11 25.58 -9.14
N GLU A 50 -0.62 25.01 -10.23
CA GLU A 50 -0.28 23.59 -10.30
C GLU A 50 0.79 23.21 -9.27
N ALA A 51 1.80 24.07 -9.06
CA ALA A 51 2.84 23.85 -8.08
C ALA A 51 2.27 23.74 -6.64
N GLU A 52 1.32 24.61 -6.29
CA GLU A 52 0.64 24.57 -5.00
C GLU A 52 -0.20 23.29 -4.84
N ALA A 53 -0.93 22.89 -5.89
CA ALA A 53 -1.73 21.67 -5.87
C ALA A 53 -0.84 20.42 -5.67
N ARG A 54 0.29 20.34 -6.38
CA ARG A 54 1.28 19.27 -6.22
C ARG A 54 1.84 19.22 -4.80
N ALA A 55 2.25 20.37 -4.24
CA ALA A 55 2.76 20.43 -2.87
C ALA A 55 1.71 19.97 -1.83
N LYS A 56 0.44 20.36 -2.00
CA LYS A 56 -0.65 19.92 -1.12
C LYS A 56 -0.93 18.42 -1.25
N LEU A 57 -0.91 17.86 -2.47
CA LEU A 57 -1.03 16.42 -2.68
C LEU A 57 0.10 15.64 -2.02
N THR A 58 1.36 16.06 -2.23
CA THR A 58 2.51 15.43 -1.58
C THR A 58 2.37 15.46 -0.06
N SER A 59 2.00 16.61 0.52
CA SER A 59 1.77 16.72 1.97
C SER A 59 0.63 15.82 2.47
N TYR A 60 -0.42 15.64 1.68
CA TYR A 60 -1.52 14.74 2.01
C TYR A 60 -1.07 13.28 2.03
N PHE A 61 -0.39 12.82 0.98
CA PHE A 61 0.11 11.45 0.91
C PHE A 61 1.20 11.16 1.93
N ASP A 62 2.06 12.12 2.23
CA ASP A 62 3.05 11.98 3.31
C ASP A 62 2.37 11.73 4.66
N LYS A 63 1.22 12.37 4.94
CA LYS A 63 0.49 12.10 6.19
C LYS A 63 -0.11 10.70 6.26
N LEU A 64 -0.45 10.11 5.12
CA LEU A 64 -1.10 8.80 5.06
C LEU A 64 -0.11 7.64 4.99
N TYR A 65 0.97 7.82 4.23
CA TYR A 65 1.82 6.71 3.78
C TYR A 65 3.30 6.91 4.11
N LYS A 66 3.71 8.07 4.62
CA LYS A 66 5.11 8.25 4.99
C LYS A 66 5.47 7.23 6.07
N PRO A 67 6.55 6.46 5.88
CA PRO A 67 7.02 5.54 6.90
C PRO A 67 7.27 6.30 8.20
N ASP A 68 6.72 5.80 9.29
CA ASP A 68 7.08 6.29 10.60
C ASP A 68 8.53 5.89 10.90
N ALA A 69 9.39 6.86 11.19
CA ALA A 69 10.80 6.64 11.48
C ALA A 69 11.01 5.67 12.66
N ILE A 70 10.01 5.54 13.54
CA ILE A 70 10.03 4.63 14.69
C ILE A 70 9.63 3.20 14.28
N THR A 71 8.82 3.07 13.23
CA THR A 71 8.27 1.79 12.73
C THR A 71 9.19 1.13 11.70
N VAL A 72 10.29 1.78 11.28
CA VAL A 72 11.42 1.16 10.55
C VAL A 72 12.26 0.27 11.48
N LYS A 73 11.62 -0.49 12.36
CA LYS A 73 12.22 -1.71 12.88
C LYS A 73 11.92 -2.78 11.85
N ILE A 74 12.87 -3.00 10.96
CA ILE A 74 12.94 -4.22 10.15
C ILE A 74 12.69 -5.37 11.13
N ASN A 75 11.68 -6.20 10.88
CA ASN A 75 11.48 -7.49 11.54
C ASN A 75 12.61 -8.45 11.12
N GLY A 76 13.86 -8.04 11.37
CA GLY A 76 15.09 -8.77 11.12
C GLY A 76 15.73 -9.08 12.45
N GLY A 77 14.95 -9.67 13.36
CA GLY A 77 15.56 -10.47 14.42
C GLY A 77 16.46 -11.52 13.77
N VAL A 78 17.53 -11.90 14.46
CA VAL A 78 18.42 -13.01 14.07
C VAL A 78 17.62 -14.32 14.19
N GLU A 79 16.63 -14.52 13.34
CA GLU A 79 16.07 -15.84 13.15
C GLU A 79 17.18 -16.67 12.50
N PRO A 80 17.54 -17.84 13.08
CA PRO A 80 18.47 -18.73 12.43
C PRO A 80 17.93 -19.04 11.04
N PRO A 81 18.81 -19.16 10.02
CA PRO A 81 18.38 -19.52 8.69
C PRO A 81 17.52 -20.79 8.75
N PRO A 82 16.49 -20.92 7.89
CA PRO A 82 15.69 -22.14 7.83
C PRO A 82 16.60 -23.37 7.67
N PRO A 83 16.20 -24.54 8.18
CA PRO A 83 16.96 -25.78 7.93
C PRO A 83 17.21 -25.98 6.42
N GLY A 84 18.45 -26.28 6.01
CA GLY A 84 18.84 -26.36 4.59
C GLY A 84 19.46 -25.08 4.02
N PHE A 85 19.52 -23.99 4.81
CA PHE A 85 20.09 -22.70 4.43
C PHE A 85 21.29 -22.30 5.30
N SER A 86 21.98 -23.26 5.92
CA SER A 86 23.31 -22.98 6.48
C SER A 86 24.29 -22.65 5.36
N ASP A 87 25.33 -21.87 5.67
CA ASP A 87 26.34 -21.50 4.67
C ASP A 87 26.96 -22.74 4.01
N GLU A 88 27.17 -23.81 4.77
CA GLU A 88 27.70 -25.08 4.27
C GLU A 88 26.72 -25.82 3.35
N GLU A 89 25.43 -25.83 3.67
CA GLU A 89 24.39 -26.48 2.86
C GLU A 89 24.12 -25.74 1.56
N VAL A 90 24.18 -24.40 1.61
CA VAL A 90 24.07 -23.53 0.44
C VAL A 90 25.23 -23.78 -0.51
N GLU A 91 26.47 -23.76 0.01
CA GLU A 91 27.67 -24.00 -0.81
C GLU A 91 27.63 -25.40 -1.45
N ALA A 92 27.24 -26.44 -0.70
CA ALA A 92 27.10 -27.79 -1.23
C ALA A 92 26.05 -27.89 -2.35
N SER A 93 24.96 -27.12 -2.25
CA SER A 93 23.90 -27.07 -3.26
C SER A 93 24.38 -26.38 -4.55
N PHE A 94 25.15 -25.30 -4.43
CA PHE A 94 25.76 -24.62 -5.58
C PHE A 94 26.83 -25.49 -6.25
N ASP A 95 27.66 -26.18 -5.49
CA ASP A 95 28.64 -27.13 -6.02
C ASP A 95 27.97 -28.28 -6.76
N ALA A 96 26.90 -28.84 -6.19
CA ALA A 96 26.11 -29.90 -6.84
C ALA A 96 25.50 -29.40 -8.17
N PHE A 97 24.95 -28.19 -8.20
CA PHE A 97 24.42 -27.56 -9.40
C PHE A 97 25.50 -27.35 -10.48
N LEU A 98 26.66 -26.79 -10.10
CA LEU A 98 27.77 -26.55 -11.01
C LEU A 98 28.37 -27.86 -11.57
N ASN A 99 28.42 -28.91 -10.75
CA ASN A 99 28.87 -30.23 -11.18
C ASN A 99 27.87 -30.92 -12.11
N ALA A 100 26.56 -30.77 -11.87
CA ALA A 100 25.52 -31.25 -12.77
C ALA A 100 25.58 -30.56 -14.14
N GLN A 101 25.89 -29.26 -14.19
CA GLN A 101 26.03 -28.51 -15.44
C GLN A 101 27.28 -28.91 -16.25
N ARG A 102 28.30 -29.49 -15.61
CA ARG A 102 29.53 -29.97 -16.27
C ARG A 102 29.46 -31.42 -16.75
N SER A 103 28.46 -32.18 -16.31
CA SER A 103 28.32 -33.62 -16.58
C SER A 103 27.19 -33.96 -17.57
N GLY A 104 26.49 -32.96 -18.10
CA GLY A 104 25.60 -33.06 -19.27
C GLY A 104 26.23 -32.40 -20.50
#